data_AF-A0A7J0CM76-F1
#
_entry.id   AF-A0A7J0CM76-F1
#
_cell.length_a   1.000
_cell.length_b   1.000
_cell.length_c   1.000
_cell.angle_alpha   90.00
_cell.angle_beta   90.00
_cell.angle_gamma   90.00
#
_symmetry.space_group_name_H-M   'P 1'
#
loop_
_entity.id
_entity.type
_entity.pdbx_description
1 polymer ?
#
loop_
_entity_poly.entity_id
_entity_poly.type
_entity_poly.pdbx_seq_one_letter_code
_entity_poly.pdbx_strand_id
1 'polypeptide(L)'
;MNSNTFRRAALAAVAAPVALFAAVPAQAAPATPATGGEGRASAVVLRTGLDVSLLNKSVHVPLKVTLNEVQAPASAEKTALTVNLDGVAGGRPVSVLRADVATANATVDKNKAEGYTNLAKARVHVPGLPLLSLIEVEKVTSKALCEVGKEPVAESNVLGHVKVLGKKVTLSAGGPTRVAVPGVGEVSLDLSSTETTSRTAAATALRLKVSVNPLNLNVAEVEGDITLAEATCETPKAPKTPEKPEKPEQPGGSDGGSTDGGSTGGDTGGDAPDVKPQTGSDAGKAPTTANLAETGGSSTTPYLAGGAALLLAIGAGATVVARRRGSQG
;
A
#
# COMPACT_ATOMS: atom_id res chain seq x y z
N MET A 1 -41.45 58.52 -45.28
CA MET A 1 -40.98 57.14 -45.04
C MET A 1 -40.16 56.71 -46.23
N ASN A 2 -38.83 56.73 -46.11
CA ASN A 2 -37.93 56.32 -47.19
C ASN A 2 -36.77 55.52 -46.57
N SER A 3 -36.57 54.32 -47.12
CA SER A 3 -35.65 53.30 -46.62
C SER A 3 -34.20 53.65 -46.92
N ASN A 4 -33.30 53.48 -45.94
CA ASN A 4 -31.86 53.48 -46.16
C ASN A 4 -31.24 52.18 -45.62
N THR A 5 -31.05 51.27 -46.58
CA THR A 5 -29.91 50.36 -46.82
C THR A 5 -28.74 50.45 -45.83
N PHE A 6 -28.47 49.36 -45.11
CA PHE A 6 -27.13 49.03 -44.61
C PHE A 6 -26.78 47.56 -44.88
N ARG A 7 -25.49 47.37 -45.11
CA ARG A 7 -24.83 46.34 -45.92
C ARG A 7 -24.90 44.92 -45.34
N ARG A 8 -25.03 43.94 -46.25
CA ARG A 8 -24.77 42.51 -46.01
C ARG A 8 -23.26 42.27 -46.01
N ALA A 9 -22.73 41.66 -44.95
CA ALA A 9 -21.43 40.99 -44.96
C ALA A 9 -21.67 39.48 -44.87
N ALA A 10 -21.11 38.74 -45.83
CA ALA A 10 -21.27 37.31 -45.97
C ALA A 10 -20.49 36.55 -44.88
N LEU A 11 -21.14 35.53 -44.32
CA LEU A 11 -20.59 34.55 -43.40
C LEU A 11 -19.66 33.60 -44.15
N ALA A 12 -18.39 33.56 -43.77
CA ALA A 12 -17.51 32.43 -44.07
C ALA A 12 -17.38 31.58 -42.79
N ALA A 13 -18.11 30.46 -42.75
CA ALA A 13 -18.01 29.48 -41.67
C ALA A 13 -16.77 28.61 -41.89
N VAL A 14 -15.72 28.83 -41.11
CA VAL A 14 -14.58 27.92 -41.01
C VAL A 14 -14.89 26.92 -39.89
N ALA A 15 -15.21 25.68 -40.26
CA ALA A 15 -15.35 24.58 -39.32
C ALA A 15 -13.96 24.10 -38.89
N ALA A 16 -13.51 24.49 -37.70
CA ALA A 16 -12.34 23.90 -37.06
C ALA A 16 -12.76 22.61 -36.32
N PRO A 17 -12.14 21.45 -36.59
CA PRO A 17 -12.39 20.25 -35.81
C PRO A 17 -11.80 20.42 -34.40
N VAL A 18 -12.65 20.23 -33.39
CA VAL A 18 -12.25 20.11 -31.98
C VAL A 18 -11.46 18.81 -31.82
N ALA A 19 -10.13 18.92 -31.88
CA ALA A 19 -9.26 17.86 -31.39
C ALA A 19 -9.35 17.87 -29.85
N LEU A 20 -10.08 16.90 -29.28
CA LEU A 20 -9.99 16.62 -27.86
C LEU A 20 -8.56 16.18 -27.54
N PHE A 21 -7.81 17.06 -26.90
CA PHE A 21 -6.58 16.72 -26.20
C PHE A 21 -6.92 15.82 -25.01
N ALA A 22 -6.89 14.50 -25.23
CA ALA A 22 -6.66 13.55 -24.15
C ALA A 22 -5.16 13.58 -23.81
N ALA A 23 -4.73 14.63 -23.11
CA ALA A 23 -3.43 14.65 -22.45
C ALA A 23 -3.52 13.75 -21.22
N VAL A 24 -3.30 12.44 -21.42
CA VAL A 24 -2.93 11.54 -20.32
C VAL A 24 -1.49 11.93 -19.95
N PRO A 25 -1.20 12.41 -18.73
CA PRO A 25 0.18 12.61 -18.33
C PRO A 25 0.84 11.24 -18.26
N ALA A 26 1.66 10.93 -19.27
CA ALA A 26 2.65 9.89 -19.23
C ALA A 26 3.72 10.30 -18.22
N GLN A 27 3.42 10.12 -16.93
CA GLN A 27 4.43 10.13 -15.88
C GLN A 27 5.17 8.80 -16.00
N ALA A 28 6.39 8.88 -16.51
CA ALA A 28 7.32 7.78 -16.53
C ALA A 28 7.61 7.31 -15.10
N ALA A 29 7.18 6.08 -14.79
CA ALA A 29 7.98 5.16 -14.01
C ALA A 29 7.74 3.76 -14.60
N PRO A 30 8.76 3.06 -15.10
CA PRO A 30 8.65 1.63 -15.27
C PRO A 30 8.58 1.03 -13.87
N ALA A 31 7.38 0.92 -13.32
CA ALA A 31 7.13 -0.09 -12.30
C ALA A 31 7.11 -1.42 -13.05
N THR A 32 8.30 -1.96 -13.31
CA THR A 32 8.45 -3.41 -13.50
C THR A 32 7.63 -4.04 -12.38
N PRO A 33 6.67 -4.94 -12.66
CA PRO A 33 6.03 -5.68 -11.58
C PRO A 33 7.16 -6.40 -10.88
N ALA A 34 7.50 -5.93 -9.67
CA ALA A 34 8.51 -6.56 -8.84
C ALA A 34 8.07 -8.01 -8.72
N THR A 35 8.82 -8.89 -9.40
CA THR A 35 8.78 -10.33 -9.23
C THR A 35 8.71 -10.58 -7.73
N GLY A 36 7.62 -11.20 -7.24
CA GLY A 36 7.25 -11.32 -5.83
C GLY A 36 8.19 -12.21 -4.98
N GLY A 37 9.49 -12.00 -5.10
CA GLY A 37 10.56 -12.64 -4.35
C GLY A 37 11.59 -11.67 -3.76
N GLU A 38 11.61 -10.40 -4.19
CA GLU A 38 12.48 -9.38 -3.62
C GLU A 38 11.78 -8.72 -2.43
N GLY A 39 12.45 -8.67 -1.27
CA GLY A 39 11.89 -8.04 -0.06
C GLY A 39 11.55 -6.57 -0.31
N ARG A 40 10.73 -5.98 0.56
CA ARG A 40 10.33 -4.57 0.43
C ARG A 40 10.58 -3.86 1.75
N ALA A 41 11.00 -2.60 1.68
CA ALA A 41 11.00 -1.72 2.83
C ALA A 41 10.59 -0.32 2.39
N SER A 42 9.81 0.34 3.23
CA SER A 42 9.43 1.73 3.04
C SER A 42 9.60 2.51 4.34
N ALA A 43 9.82 3.81 4.19
CA ALA A 43 9.95 4.74 5.30
C ALA A 43 9.31 6.06 4.91
N VAL A 44 8.52 6.65 5.81
CA VAL A 44 7.80 7.91 5.58
C VAL A 44 7.85 8.78 6.83
N VAL A 45 8.30 10.04 6.68
CA VAL A 45 8.33 10.96 7.83
C VAL A 45 6.93 11.52 8.13
N LEU A 46 6.19 11.92 7.09
CA LEU A 46 4.85 12.47 7.22
C LEU A 46 3.97 11.96 6.08
N ARG A 47 2.77 11.51 6.43
CA ARG A 47 1.66 11.33 5.49
C ARG A 47 0.45 12.07 6.03
N THR A 48 -0.15 12.93 5.22
CA THR A 48 -1.42 13.58 5.55
C THR A 48 -2.49 13.16 4.57
N GLY A 49 -3.68 12.85 5.08
CA GLY A 49 -4.90 12.70 4.32
C GLY A 49 -5.96 13.57 4.96
N LEU A 50 -5.90 14.88 4.70
CA LEU A 50 -6.79 15.86 5.31
C LEU A 50 -7.78 16.38 4.26
N ASP A 51 -9.01 16.59 4.66
CA ASP A 51 -10.05 17.23 3.86
C ASP A 51 -10.39 18.59 4.48
N VAL A 52 -10.16 19.65 3.70
CA VAL A 52 -10.42 21.02 4.13
C VAL A 52 -11.75 21.47 3.54
N SER A 53 -12.71 21.78 4.40
CA SER A 53 -14.02 22.26 4.01
C SER A 53 -14.13 23.76 4.27
N LEU A 54 -14.38 24.53 3.22
CA LEU A 54 -14.51 25.99 3.28
C LEU A 54 -15.97 26.42 3.10
N LEU A 55 -16.29 27.62 3.60
CA LEU A 55 -17.56 28.32 3.33
C LEU A 55 -18.80 27.43 3.51
N ASN A 56 -19.07 26.98 4.73
CA ASN A 56 -20.18 26.07 5.04
C ASN A 56 -20.14 24.75 4.26
N LYS A 57 -18.95 24.16 4.11
CA LYS A 57 -18.73 22.89 3.41
C LYS A 57 -19.14 22.90 1.93
N SER A 58 -19.21 24.07 1.31
CA SER A 58 -19.54 24.19 -0.11
C SER A 58 -18.35 23.91 -1.02
N VAL A 59 -17.13 24.06 -0.50
CA VAL A 59 -15.89 23.78 -1.23
C VAL A 59 -15.04 22.83 -0.40
N HIS A 60 -14.70 21.69 -1.00
CA HIS A 60 -13.81 20.69 -0.43
C HIS A 60 -12.47 20.70 -1.15
N VAL A 61 -11.39 20.92 -0.39
CA VAL A 61 -10.02 20.94 -0.89
C VAL A 61 -9.24 19.82 -0.20
N PRO A 62 -8.91 18.71 -0.92
CA PRO A 62 -8.14 17.62 -0.33
C PRO A 62 -6.67 18.03 -0.19
N LEU A 63 -6.11 17.83 1.01
CA LEU A 63 -4.71 18.03 1.33
C LEU A 63 -4.04 16.67 1.58
N LYS A 64 -3.59 16.06 0.48
CA LYS A 64 -2.84 14.80 0.48
C LYS A 64 -1.38 15.07 0.17
N VAL A 65 -0.54 15.14 1.20
CA VAL A 65 0.89 15.39 1.04
C VAL A 65 1.72 14.44 1.87
N THR A 66 2.92 14.16 1.36
CA THR A 66 3.89 13.31 2.03
C THR A 66 5.25 13.98 2.09
N LEU A 67 6.01 13.71 3.16
CA LEU A 67 7.39 14.16 3.32
C LEU A 67 8.29 12.94 3.49
N ASN A 68 9.37 12.89 2.70
CA ASN A 68 10.39 11.85 2.74
C ASN A 68 9.78 10.44 2.68
N GLU A 69 8.81 10.24 1.79
CA GLU A 69 8.34 8.90 1.44
C GLU A 69 9.35 8.25 0.49
N VAL A 70 9.96 7.15 0.95
CA VAL A 70 10.98 6.42 0.19
C VAL A 70 10.67 4.92 0.17
N GLN A 71 11.03 4.30 -0.94
CA GLN A 71 10.97 2.85 -1.14
C GLN A 71 12.39 2.32 -1.36
N ALA A 72 12.73 1.22 -0.72
CA ALA A 72 14.07 0.67 -0.78
C ALA A 72 14.52 0.31 -2.22
N PRO A 73 15.81 0.51 -2.56
CA PRO A 73 16.84 1.17 -1.76
C PRO A 73 16.80 2.71 -1.95
N ALA A 74 16.46 3.46 -0.89
CA ALA A 74 16.45 4.93 -0.94
C ALA A 74 16.50 5.56 0.46
N SER A 75 16.95 6.82 0.50
CA SER A 75 16.95 7.67 1.69
C SER A 75 16.51 9.10 1.36
N ALA A 76 15.93 9.80 2.33
CA ALA A 76 15.52 11.19 2.20
C ALA A 76 15.58 11.91 3.55
N GLU A 77 15.91 13.21 3.53
CA GLU A 77 16.20 13.98 4.75
C GLU A 77 15.62 15.41 4.77
N LYS A 78 14.58 15.70 3.99
CA LYS A 78 13.97 17.05 3.96
C LYS A 78 13.31 17.35 5.31
N THR A 79 13.61 18.52 5.89
CA THR A 79 13.18 18.91 7.23
C THR A 79 11.92 19.78 7.27
N ALA A 80 11.46 20.25 6.11
CA ALA A 80 10.28 21.10 6.01
C ALA A 80 9.42 20.71 4.81
N LEU A 81 8.10 20.83 4.98
CA LEU A 81 7.11 20.70 3.93
C LEU A 81 6.20 21.92 3.94
N THR A 82 6.12 22.60 2.79
CA THR A 82 5.26 23.75 2.57
C THR A 82 4.44 23.51 1.32
N VAL A 83 3.15 23.83 1.38
CA VAL A 83 2.19 23.59 0.31
C VAL A 83 1.46 24.89 -0.04
N ASN A 84 1.19 25.09 -1.32
CA ASN A 84 0.26 26.13 -1.77
C ASN A 84 -1.08 25.45 -2.02
N LEU A 85 -2.13 25.97 -1.39
CA LEU A 85 -3.50 25.49 -1.54
C LEU A 85 -4.34 26.63 -2.07
N ASP A 86 -4.89 26.45 -3.26
CA ASP A 86 -5.76 27.45 -3.87
C ASP A 86 -7.05 27.60 -3.04
N GLY A 87 -7.43 28.84 -2.75
CA GLY A 87 -8.61 29.15 -1.93
C GLY A 87 -8.41 29.05 -0.41
N VAL A 88 -7.24 28.58 0.07
CA VAL A 88 -6.92 28.51 1.50
C VAL A 88 -5.92 29.62 1.87
N ALA A 89 -6.06 30.22 3.06
CA ALA A 89 -5.13 31.21 3.63
C ALA A 89 -4.83 32.45 2.75
N GLY A 90 -5.68 32.76 1.76
CA GLY A 90 -5.50 33.87 0.83
C GLY A 90 -4.40 33.64 -0.21
N GLY A 91 -4.17 32.38 -0.62
CA GLY A 91 -3.14 32.02 -1.60
C GLY A 91 -1.72 32.01 -1.03
N ARG A 92 -1.56 32.14 0.29
CA ARG A 92 -0.26 32.06 0.95
C ARG A 92 0.15 30.60 1.17
N PRO A 93 1.45 30.28 1.03
CA PRO A 93 1.96 28.96 1.37
C PRO A 93 1.67 28.62 2.84
N VAL A 94 1.15 27.41 3.06
CA VAL A 94 0.94 26.83 4.39
C VAL A 94 2.09 25.87 4.68
N SER A 95 2.81 26.11 5.77
CA SER A 95 3.85 25.20 6.25
C SER A 95 3.19 24.06 7.03
N VAL A 96 3.17 22.86 6.45
CA VAL A 96 2.49 21.68 7.05
C VAL A 96 3.37 21.06 8.13
N LEU A 97 4.67 20.87 7.85
CA LEU A 97 5.62 20.30 8.78
C LEU A 97 6.92 21.09 8.77
N ARG A 98 7.46 21.34 9.97
CA ARG A 98 8.82 21.83 10.20
C ARG A 98 9.46 21.01 11.31
N ALA A 99 10.67 20.53 11.07
CA ALA A 99 11.45 19.74 12.01
C ALA A 99 12.93 20.18 11.99
N ASP A 100 13.67 19.83 13.03
CA ASP A 100 15.13 20.01 13.02
C ASP A 100 15.82 18.81 12.34
N VAL A 101 15.26 17.61 12.52
CA VAL A 101 15.70 16.36 11.86
C VAL A 101 14.49 15.63 11.34
N ALA A 102 14.56 15.15 10.10
CA ALA A 102 13.50 14.37 9.47
C ALA A 102 14.12 13.43 8.46
N THR A 103 14.47 12.21 8.88
CA THR A 103 15.16 11.22 8.06
C THR A 103 14.25 10.03 7.81
N ALA A 104 14.22 9.54 6.57
CA ALA A 104 13.63 8.28 6.17
C ALA A 104 14.67 7.46 5.39
N ASN A 105 14.84 6.20 5.78
CA ASN A 105 15.76 5.26 5.17
C ASN A 105 15.04 3.93 4.92
N ALA A 106 15.16 3.39 3.72
CA ALA A 106 14.62 2.10 3.37
C ALA A 106 15.70 1.29 2.63
N THR A 107 16.03 0.11 3.15
CA THR A 107 17.07 -0.76 2.60
C THR A 107 16.56 -2.19 2.49
N VAL A 108 16.97 -2.88 1.43
CA VAL A 108 16.66 -4.29 1.21
C VAL A 108 17.91 -4.97 0.68
N ASP A 109 18.23 -6.13 1.27
CA ASP A 109 19.24 -7.06 0.77
C ASP A 109 18.67 -8.49 0.72
N LYS A 110 19.51 -9.47 0.41
CA LYS A 110 19.10 -10.88 0.27
C LYS A 110 18.65 -11.52 1.59
N ASN A 111 19.06 -10.96 2.72
CA ASN A 111 18.89 -11.51 4.06
C ASN A 111 17.94 -10.68 4.92
N LYS A 112 17.75 -9.38 4.61
CA LYS A 112 16.88 -8.49 5.38
C LYS A 112 16.25 -7.37 4.57
N ALA A 113 15.13 -6.88 5.06
CA ALA A 113 14.51 -5.62 4.69
C ALA A 113 14.36 -4.74 5.93
N GLU A 114 14.79 -3.48 5.85
CA GLU A 114 14.81 -2.55 6.97
C GLU A 114 14.26 -1.18 6.55
N GLY A 115 13.19 -0.76 7.21
CA GLY A 115 12.64 0.59 7.14
C GLY A 115 12.94 1.33 8.45
N TYR A 116 13.41 2.57 8.34
CA TYR A 116 13.75 3.40 9.50
C TYR A 116 13.34 4.85 9.27
N THR A 117 12.73 5.45 10.29
CA THR A 117 12.42 6.89 10.31
C THR A 117 12.83 7.51 11.65
N ASN A 118 13.29 8.75 11.57
CA ASN A 118 13.65 9.56 12.72
C ASN A 118 13.21 10.99 12.50
N LEU A 119 12.47 11.53 13.47
CA LEU A 119 11.92 12.87 13.44
C LEU A 119 12.22 13.55 14.78
N ALA A 120 12.83 14.72 14.76
CA ALA A 120 13.16 15.46 15.98
C ALA A 120 12.71 16.93 15.89
N LYS A 121 12.18 17.42 17.03
CA LYS A 121 11.64 18.78 17.21
C LYS A 121 10.68 19.17 16.08
N ALA A 122 9.75 18.27 15.79
CA ALA A 122 8.79 18.48 14.71
C ALA A 122 7.54 19.20 15.19
N ARG A 123 7.02 20.07 14.33
CA ARG A 123 5.78 20.83 14.51
C ARG A 123 4.93 20.68 13.26
N VAL A 124 3.71 20.18 13.44
CA VAL A 124 2.73 20.04 12.38
C VAL A 124 1.69 21.15 12.50
N HIS A 125 1.39 21.83 11.41
CA HIS A 125 0.32 22.81 11.33
C HIS A 125 -0.74 22.37 10.33
N VAL A 126 -1.98 22.78 10.60
CA VAL A 126 -3.10 22.59 9.70
C VAL A 126 -3.71 23.94 9.32
N PRO A 127 -4.32 24.05 8.13
CA PRO A 127 -5.09 25.23 7.77
C PRO A 127 -6.12 25.59 8.85
N GLY A 128 -6.37 26.89 9.04
CA GLY A 128 -7.35 27.38 10.03
C GLY A 128 -6.82 27.60 11.45
N LEU A 129 -5.62 27.08 11.79
CA LEU A 129 -4.97 27.28 13.10
C LEU A 129 -3.60 27.96 12.97
N PRO A 130 -3.55 29.29 12.71
CA PRO A 130 -2.27 29.98 12.48
C PRO A 130 -1.42 30.13 13.75
N LEU A 131 -2.05 30.17 14.93
CA LEU A 131 -1.37 30.43 16.20
C LEU A 131 -0.95 29.16 16.93
N LEU A 132 -1.57 28.01 16.63
CA LEU A 132 -1.36 26.77 17.35
C LEU A 132 -0.88 25.69 16.38
N SER A 133 0.22 25.04 16.71
CA SER A 133 0.59 23.78 16.08
C SER A 133 -0.41 22.70 16.50
N LEU A 134 -0.83 21.88 15.54
CA LEU A 134 -1.69 20.73 15.81
C LEU A 134 -1.00 19.78 16.78
N ILE A 135 0.27 19.46 16.49
CA ILE A 135 1.12 18.63 17.32
C ILE A 135 2.57 19.11 17.29
N GLU A 136 3.23 19.05 18.45
CA GLU A 136 4.67 19.22 18.62
C GLU A 136 5.26 17.96 19.26
N VAL A 137 6.37 17.47 18.71
CA VAL A 137 7.06 16.26 19.20
C VAL A 137 8.56 16.52 19.32
N GLU A 138 9.16 16.03 20.41
CA GLU A 138 10.59 16.19 20.65
C GLU A 138 11.43 15.20 19.85
N LYS A 139 11.12 13.91 19.96
CA LYS A 139 11.80 12.88 19.19
C LYS A 139 10.88 11.69 18.98
N VAL A 140 10.85 11.22 17.73
CA VAL A 140 9.99 10.14 17.29
C VAL A 140 10.80 9.25 16.36
N THR A 141 10.79 7.95 16.61
CA THR A 141 11.52 6.97 15.80
C THR A 141 10.64 5.75 15.55
N SER A 142 10.67 5.27 14.31
CA SER A 142 10.04 4.00 13.94
C SER A 142 11.02 3.15 13.15
N LYS A 143 11.04 1.86 13.47
CA LYS A 143 11.91 0.88 12.85
C LYS A 143 11.11 -0.39 12.55
N ALA A 144 11.23 -0.89 11.34
CA ALA A 144 10.70 -2.18 10.94
C ALA A 144 11.85 -3.00 10.35
N LEU A 145 12.10 -4.17 10.92
CA LEU A 145 13.17 -5.08 10.50
C LEU A 145 12.59 -6.47 10.20
N CYS A 146 12.80 -6.92 8.97
CA CYS A 146 12.33 -8.19 8.46
C CYS A 146 13.52 -9.00 7.98
N GLU A 147 14.02 -9.92 8.81
CA GLU A 147 15.12 -10.81 8.46
C GLU A 147 14.60 -12.17 7.96
N VAL A 148 15.31 -12.76 7.01
CA VAL A 148 15.01 -14.11 6.51
C VAL A 148 15.23 -15.13 7.63
N GLY A 149 14.20 -15.92 7.92
CA GLY A 149 14.26 -16.98 8.94
C GLY A 149 14.08 -16.51 10.39
N LYS A 150 13.75 -15.24 10.61
CA LYS A 150 13.41 -14.70 11.94
C LYS A 150 12.01 -14.07 11.93
N GLU A 151 11.44 -13.91 13.12
CA GLU A 151 10.19 -13.16 13.27
C GLU A 151 10.43 -11.67 12.97
N PRO A 152 9.55 -11.02 12.18
CA PRO A 152 9.62 -9.58 11.93
C PRO A 152 9.50 -8.76 13.21
N VAL A 153 10.32 -7.72 13.31
CA VAL A 153 10.37 -6.83 14.48
C VAL A 153 9.92 -5.42 14.07
N ALA A 154 8.92 -4.90 14.77
CA ALA A 154 8.46 -3.52 14.67
C ALA A 154 8.70 -2.80 15.99
N GLU A 155 9.45 -1.71 15.95
CA GLU A 155 9.73 -0.87 17.11
C GLU A 155 9.29 0.55 16.83
N SER A 156 8.61 1.14 17.80
CA SER A 156 8.19 2.53 17.73
C SER A 156 8.36 3.22 19.07
N ASN A 157 9.06 4.36 19.06
CA ASN A 157 9.37 5.11 20.26
C ASN A 157 9.08 6.60 20.08
N VAL A 158 8.42 7.17 21.08
CA VAL A 158 8.17 8.61 21.21
C VAL A 158 8.85 9.05 22.49
N LEU A 159 9.97 9.76 22.34
CA LEU A 159 10.78 10.24 23.45
C LEU A 159 10.50 11.71 23.70
N GLY A 160 10.24 12.01 24.98
CA GLY A 160 10.01 13.36 25.44
C GLY A 160 8.53 13.72 25.55
N HIS A 161 8.24 15.02 25.54
CA HIS A 161 6.88 15.51 25.67
C HIS A 161 6.20 15.74 24.32
N VAL A 162 4.91 15.42 24.27
CA VAL A 162 4.06 15.73 23.13
C VAL A 162 3.10 16.84 23.52
N LYS A 163 2.98 17.85 22.67
CA LYS A 163 1.95 18.88 22.82
C LYS A 163 0.96 18.76 21.69
N VAL A 164 -0.32 18.86 22.01
CA VAL A 164 -1.42 18.82 21.04
C VAL A 164 -2.26 20.06 21.23
N LEU A 165 -2.44 20.85 20.17
CA LEU A 165 -3.15 22.12 20.22
C LEU A 165 -2.65 23.03 21.36
N GLY A 166 -1.33 23.05 21.58
CA GLY A 166 -0.68 23.82 22.65
C GLY A 166 -0.73 23.21 24.07
N LYS A 167 -1.48 22.12 24.28
CA LYS A 167 -1.55 21.43 25.60
C LYS A 167 -0.55 20.29 25.67
N LYS A 168 0.21 20.18 26.77
CA LYS A 168 1.08 19.02 27.02
C LYS A 168 0.25 17.80 27.35
N VAL A 169 0.51 16.69 26.68
CA VAL A 169 -0.24 15.44 26.80
C VAL A 169 0.69 14.35 27.30
N THR A 170 0.25 13.60 28.30
CA THR A 170 0.90 12.36 28.70
C THR A 170 0.30 11.24 27.86
N LEU A 171 1.13 10.62 27.01
CA LEU A 171 0.68 9.53 26.16
C LEU A 171 0.62 8.24 26.98
N SER A 172 -0.48 7.50 26.85
CA SER A 172 -0.64 6.19 27.49
C SER A 172 -0.49 5.08 26.45
N ALA A 173 0.22 4.00 26.80
CA ALA A 173 0.40 2.83 25.93
C ALA A 173 -0.85 1.93 25.83
N GLY A 174 -1.99 2.36 26.40
CA GLY A 174 -3.20 1.55 26.60
C GLY A 174 -4.41 1.92 25.73
N GLY A 175 -4.24 2.80 24.73
CA GLY A 175 -5.33 3.18 23.81
C GLY A 175 -5.27 4.64 23.37
N PRO A 176 -6.24 5.06 22.52
CA PRO A 176 -6.20 6.39 21.93
C PRO A 176 -6.39 7.47 22.99
N THR A 177 -5.49 8.45 23.01
CA THR A 177 -5.59 9.63 23.87
C THR A 177 -6.39 10.71 23.15
N ARG A 178 -7.51 11.15 23.74
CA ARG A 178 -8.33 12.23 23.16
C ARG A 178 -8.02 13.56 23.82
N VAL A 179 -7.82 14.59 23.00
CA VAL A 179 -7.54 15.95 23.44
C VAL A 179 -8.57 16.87 22.79
N ALA A 180 -9.50 17.38 23.61
CA ALA A 180 -10.47 18.37 23.19
C ALA A 180 -10.05 19.77 23.66
N VAL A 181 -10.13 20.74 22.76
CA VAL A 181 -9.90 22.15 23.06
C VAL A 181 -11.14 22.95 22.67
N PRO A 182 -11.82 23.58 23.65
CA PRO A 182 -13.02 24.38 23.39
C PRO A 182 -12.78 25.46 22.32
N GLY A 183 -13.70 25.55 21.36
CA GLY A 183 -13.63 26.52 20.27
C GLY A 183 -12.58 26.23 19.19
N VAL A 184 -11.89 25.09 19.26
CA VAL A 184 -10.87 24.68 18.26
C VAL A 184 -11.24 23.34 17.63
N GLY A 185 -11.46 22.30 18.46
CA GLY A 185 -11.79 20.96 17.97
C GLY A 185 -11.19 19.85 18.83
N GLU A 186 -11.14 18.66 18.25
CA GLU A 186 -10.70 17.43 18.90
C GLU A 186 -9.62 16.72 18.10
N VAL A 187 -8.65 16.14 18.81
CA VAL A 187 -7.60 15.31 18.25
C VAL A 187 -7.53 14.02 19.03
N SER A 188 -7.64 12.89 18.33
CA SER A 188 -7.40 11.56 18.89
C SER A 188 -6.02 11.09 18.46
N LEU A 189 -5.19 10.67 19.41
CA LEU A 189 -3.82 10.22 19.19
C LEU A 189 -3.71 8.74 19.49
N ASP A 190 -3.19 7.98 18.55
CA ASP A 190 -2.76 6.60 18.74
C ASP A 190 -1.23 6.55 18.74
N LEU A 191 -0.68 5.86 19.74
CA LEU A 191 0.74 5.86 20.04
C LEU A 191 1.35 4.52 19.66
N SER A 192 2.49 4.56 18.97
CA SER A 192 3.38 3.41 18.78
C SER A 192 2.65 2.15 18.30
N SER A 193 1.77 2.31 17.30
CA SER A 193 1.11 1.17 16.67
C SER A 193 2.15 0.32 15.93
N THR A 194 2.32 -0.91 16.40
CA THR A 194 3.20 -1.90 15.79
C THR A 194 2.38 -3.08 15.33
N GLU A 195 2.55 -3.48 14.08
CA GLU A 195 1.90 -4.64 13.49
C GLU A 195 2.96 -5.57 12.92
N THR A 196 2.92 -6.84 13.31
CA THR A 196 3.86 -7.85 12.85
C THR A 196 3.10 -9.10 12.41
N THR A 197 3.52 -9.67 11.28
CA THR A 197 3.04 -10.96 10.77
C THR A 197 4.21 -11.92 10.60
N SER A 198 4.02 -13.07 9.96
CA SER A 198 5.10 -14.00 9.65
C SER A 198 6.14 -13.46 8.65
N ARG A 199 5.79 -12.46 7.84
CA ARG A 199 6.69 -11.92 6.80
C ARG A 199 6.69 -10.40 6.69
N THR A 200 5.91 -9.69 7.50
CA THR A 200 5.84 -8.23 7.44
C THR A 200 5.91 -7.64 8.83
N ALA A 201 6.49 -6.45 8.93
CA ALA A 201 6.43 -5.61 10.11
C ALA A 201 6.13 -4.16 9.69
N ALA A 202 5.29 -3.50 10.46
CA ALA A 202 4.98 -2.09 10.33
C ALA A 202 5.06 -1.43 11.70
N ALA A 203 5.74 -0.30 11.78
CA ALA A 203 5.86 0.50 12.98
C ALA A 203 5.45 1.93 12.64
N THR A 204 4.43 2.43 13.33
CA THR A 204 3.96 3.81 13.23
C THR A 204 4.08 4.46 14.59
N ALA A 205 4.81 5.56 14.69
CA ALA A 205 4.98 6.19 15.98
C ALA A 205 3.83 7.03 16.46
N LEU A 206 3.23 7.82 15.57
CA LEU A 206 2.07 8.61 15.92
C LEU A 206 1.09 8.62 14.76
N ARG A 207 -0.13 8.18 15.05
CA ARG A 207 -1.27 8.34 14.17
C ARG A 207 -2.28 9.26 14.83
N LEU A 208 -2.69 10.29 14.13
CA LEU A 208 -3.63 11.28 14.62
C LEU A 208 -4.89 11.23 13.76
N LYS A 209 -6.04 11.20 14.43
CA LYS A 209 -7.33 11.55 13.83
C LYS A 209 -7.71 12.95 14.27
N VAL A 210 -7.91 13.83 13.30
CA VAL A 210 -8.08 15.26 13.49
C VAL A 210 -9.49 15.64 13.09
N SER A 211 -10.18 16.40 13.93
CA SER A 211 -11.40 17.13 13.57
C SER A 211 -11.33 18.51 14.20
N VAL A 212 -11.07 19.53 13.38
CA VAL A 212 -10.87 20.91 13.81
C VAL A 212 -11.89 21.79 13.12
N ASN A 213 -12.70 22.49 13.91
CA ASN A 213 -13.68 23.47 13.44
C ASN A 213 -13.59 24.74 14.30
N PRO A 214 -12.70 25.68 13.93
CA PRO A 214 -12.45 26.86 14.74
C PRO A 214 -13.74 27.69 14.92
N LEU A 215 -14.08 27.99 16.18
CA LEU A 215 -15.26 28.75 16.61
C LEU A 215 -16.61 28.16 16.15
N ASN A 216 -16.63 26.92 15.64
CA ASN A 216 -17.80 26.28 15.04
C ASN A 216 -18.45 27.10 13.91
N LEU A 217 -17.66 27.90 13.20
CA LEU A 217 -18.16 28.81 12.16
C LEU A 217 -18.18 28.17 10.77
N ASN A 218 -17.73 26.91 10.62
CA ASN A 218 -17.69 26.16 9.35
C ASN A 218 -16.95 26.88 8.21
N VAL A 219 -16.01 27.76 8.54
CA VAL A 219 -15.26 28.55 7.56
C VAL A 219 -14.01 27.80 7.08
N ALA A 220 -13.43 26.95 7.93
CA ALA A 220 -12.25 26.13 7.66
C ALA A 220 -12.25 24.89 8.55
N GLU A 221 -13.18 23.97 8.29
CA GLU A 221 -13.22 22.68 8.96
C GLU A 221 -12.16 21.76 8.34
N VAL A 222 -11.37 21.09 9.17
CA VAL A 222 -10.33 20.17 8.74
C VAL A 222 -10.56 18.83 9.41
N GLU A 223 -10.76 17.80 8.60
CA GLU A 223 -10.95 16.43 9.08
C GLU A 223 -9.98 15.47 8.38
N GLY A 224 -9.56 14.42 9.06
CA GLY A 224 -8.80 13.33 8.45
C GLY A 224 -7.70 12.75 9.33
N ASP A 225 -6.74 12.10 8.69
CA ASP A 225 -5.66 11.38 9.34
C ASP A 225 -4.28 12.01 9.06
N ILE A 226 -3.41 11.97 10.07
CA ILE A 226 -1.99 12.30 9.95
C ILE A 226 -1.16 11.18 10.54
N THR A 227 -0.19 10.70 9.77
CA THR A 227 0.79 9.72 10.22
C THR A 227 2.16 10.37 10.30
N LEU A 228 2.83 10.23 11.44
CA LEU A 228 4.17 10.72 11.69
C LEU A 228 5.09 9.54 11.99
N ALA A 229 6.20 9.48 11.26
CA ALA A 229 7.21 8.43 11.32
C ALA A 229 6.58 7.03 11.17
N GLU A 230 6.51 6.57 9.92
CA GLU A 230 6.08 5.23 9.55
C GLU A 230 7.25 4.47 8.93
N ALA A 231 7.43 3.21 9.32
CA ALA A 231 8.37 2.29 8.72
C ALA A 231 7.69 0.96 8.45
N THR A 232 7.88 0.40 7.27
CA THR A 232 7.37 -0.93 6.93
C THR A 232 8.46 -1.79 6.31
N CYS A 233 8.35 -3.10 6.49
CA CYS A 233 9.16 -4.08 5.80
C CYS A 233 8.38 -5.35 5.46
N GLU A 234 8.88 -6.04 4.43
CA GLU A 234 8.46 -7.35 3.99
C GLU A 234 9.70 -8.22 3.78
N THR A 235 9.73 -9.38 4.43
CA THR A 235 10.83 -10.34 4.41
C THR A 235 11.10 -10.81 2.98
N PRO A 236 12.37 -10.72 2.51
CA PRO A 236 12.75 -11.29 1.23
C PRO A 236 12.43 -12.78 1.16
N LYS A 237 12.10 -13.29 -0.04
CA LYS A 237 11.93 -14.73 -0.20
C LYS A 237 13.30 -15.39 -0.04
N ALA A 238 13.40 -16.35 0.87
CA ALA A 238 14.63 -17.12 1.03
C ALA A 238 15.05 -17.69 -0.33
N PRO A 239 16.32 -17.52 -0.74
CA PRO A 239 16.81 -18.21 -1.92
C PRO A 239 16.59 -19.70 -1.70
N LYS A 240 15.90 -20.36 -2.65
CA LYS A 240 15.76 -21.81 -2.61
C LYS A 240 17.17 -22.38 -2.63
N THR A 241 17.60 -23.01 -1.54
CA THR A 241 18.74 -23.93 -1.57
C THR A 241 18.41 -24.95 -2.67
N PRO A 242 19.30 -25.16 -3.66
CA PRO A 242 19.10 -26.23 -4.62
C PRO A 242 18.87 -27.51 -3.83
N GLU A 243 17.72 -28.15 -4.04
CA GLU A 243 17.52 -29.52 -3.58
C GLU A 243 18.71 -30.31 -4.09
N LYS A 244 19.50 -30.83 -3.15
CA LYS A 244 20.54 -31.80 -3.47
C LYS A 244 19.83 -32.89 -4.25
N PRO A 245 20.27 -33.25 -5.48
CA PRO A 245 19.61 -34.27 -6.26
C PRO A 245 19.43 -35.51 -5.39
N GLU A 246 18.17 -35.91 -5.18
CA GLU A 246 17.88 -37.20 -4.61
C GLU A 246 18.60 -38.22 -5.50
N LYS A 247 19.47 -39.00 -4.85
CA LYS A 247 20.21 -40.07 -5.50
C LYS A 247 19.16 -41.02 -6.07
N PRO A 248 19.21 -41.38 -7.36
CA PRO A 248 18.24 -42.31 -7.94
C PRO A 248 18.21 -43.60 -7.13
N GLU A 249 17.03 -43.96 -6.62
CA GLU A 249 16.78 -45.30 -6.10
C GLU A 249 17.03 -46.29 -7.24
N GLN A 250 17.94 -47.24 -7.01
CA GLN A 250 18.18 -48.35 -7.91
C GLN A 250 16.92 -49.22 -7.99
N PRO A 251 16.52 -49.68 -9.19
CA PRO A 251 15.48 -50.69 -9.29
C PRO A 251 16.05 -52.03 -8.77
N GLY A 252 15.54 -52.49 -7.63
CA GLY A 252 15.80 -53.83 -7.11
C GLY A 252 15.19 -54.87 -8.04
N GLY A 253 16.06 -55.64 -8.71
CA GLY A 253 15.69 -56.77 -9.57
C GLY A 253 15.22 -57.99 -8.77
N SER A 254 14.32 -58.72 -9.40
CA SER A 254 13.66 -59.94 -8.91
C SER A 254 14.56 -61.18 -8.88
N ASP A 255 14.04 -62.18 -8.16
CA ASP A 255 14.18 -63.64 -8.33
C ASP A 255 15.27 -64.39 -7.56
N GLY A 256 14.81 -65.09 -6.51
CA GLY A 256 14.72 -66.56 -6.54
C GLY A 256 15.81 -67.38 -5.83
N GLY A 257 15.40 -68.22 -4.85
CA GLY A 257 16.16 -69.41 -4.46
C GLY A 257 16.00 -69.89 -3.00
N SER A 258 15.13 -70.88 -2.79
CA SER A 258 14.96 -71.71 -1.58
C SER A 258 16.23 -72.48 -1.15
N THR A 259 16.40 -72.77 0.15
CA THR A 259 16.12 -74.10 0.79
C THR A 259 16.54 -74.17 2.28
N ASP A 260 15.62 -74.71 3.08
CA ASP A 260 15.71 -75.64 4.23
C ASP A 260 16.72 -75.50 5.38
N GLY A 261 16.16 -75.55 6.61
CA GLY A 261 16.65 -76.48 7.65
C GLY A 261 16.77 -76.00 9.09
N GLY A 262 15.79 -76.34 9.95
CA GLY A 262 16.08 -76.99 11.25
C GLY A 262 16.03 -76.19 12.58
N SER A 263 14.87 -76.25 13.24
CA SER A 263 14.62 -76.65 14.66
C SER A 263 15.30 -76.00 15.89
N THR A 264 14.43 -75.47 16.78
CA THR A 264 14.17 -75.80 18.22
C THR A 264 14.23 -74.64 19.23
N GLY A 265 13.20 -74.56 20.10
CA GLY A 265 13.33 -74.05 21.47
C GLY A 265 12.26 -73.06 21.98
N GLY A 266 11.21 -73.57 22.62
CA GLY A 266 10.75 -73.19 23.99
C GLY A 266 10.30 -71.76 24.37
N ASP A 267 9.02 -71.70 24.79
CA ASP A 267 8.46 -71.06 26.00
C ASP A 267 8.02 -69.57 26.10
N THR A 268 6.69 -69.46 26.29
CA THR A 268 5.91 -68.63 27.25
C THR A 268 5.93 -67.09 27.25
N GLY A 269 4.74 -66.51 27.00
CA GLY A 269 4.12 -65.50 27.88
C GLY A 269 4.07 -64.03 27.40
N GLY A 270 2.87 -63.44 27.34
CA GLY A 270 2.64 -62.01 27.64
C GLY A 270 2.05 -61.12 26.52
N ASP A 271 0.77 -60.75 26.72
CA ASP A 271 -0.05 -59.65 26.20
C ASP A 271 0.51 -58.54 25.27
N ALA A 272 -0.08 -58.47 24.05
CA ALA A 272 -0.62 -57.35 23.22
C ALA A 272 -0.16 -55.86 23.32
N PRO A 273 -0.43 -54.99 22.30
CA PRO A 273 -0.96 -55.23 20.94
C PRO A 273 -0.11 -54.65 19.78
N ASP A 274 -0.35 -55.24 18.61
CA ASP A 274 0.19 -54.95 17.30
C ASP A 274 -0.63 -53.85 16.59
N VAL A 275 0.02 -52.81 16.05
CA VAL A 275 -0.64 -51.67 15.37
C VAL A 275 -0.73 -51.96 13.88
N LYS A 276 -1.95 -52.23 13.39
CA LYS A 276 -2.24 -52.53 11.98
C LYS A 276 -2.70 -51.26 11.24
N PRO A 277 -2.10 -50.89 10.09
CA PRO A 277 -2.63 -49.82 9.25
C PRO A 277 -3.96 -50.25 8.61
N GLN A 278 -4.98 -49.42 8.76
CA GLN A 278 -6.28 -49.63 8.10
C GLN A 278 -6.22 -49.14 6.65
N THR A 279 -6.11 -50.05 5.70
CA THR A 279 -6.49 -49.79 4.31
C THR A 279 -7.94 -50.23 4.13
N GLY A 280 -8.86 -49.26 4.13
CA GLY A 280 -10.25 -49.48 3.75
C GLY A 280 -10.34 -49.65 2.24
N SER A 281 -10.56 -50.88 1.80
CA SER A 281 -11.02 -51.20 0.45
C SER A 281 -12.49 -51.57 0.53
N ASP A 282 -13.36 -50.70 0.03
CA ASP A 282 -14.67 -51.09 -0.50
C ASP A 282 -14.92 -50.35 -1.81
N ALA A 283 -15.27 -51.14 -2.80
CA ALA A 283 -15.43 -50.79 -4.19
C ALA A 283 -16.68 -49.91 -4.41
N GLY A 284 -16.52 -48.84 -5.18
CA GLY A 284 -17.64 -48.01 -5.60
C GLY A 284 -17.28 -47.04 -6.72
N LYS A 285 -17.45 -47.49 -7.97
CA LYS A 285 -17.80 -46.69 -9.16
C LYS A 285 -16.91 -45.47 -9.49
N ALA A 286 -16.04 -45.62 -10.51
CA ALA A 286 -15.44 -44.49 -11.21
C ALA A 286 -16.51 -43.57 -11.85
N PRO A 287 -16.26 -42.26 -11.85
CA PRO A 287 -16.11 -41.58 -13.12
C PRO A 287 -14.77 -40.86 -13.24
N THR A 288 -14.32 -40.82 -14.48
CA THR A 288 -13.11 -40.22 -15.01
C THR A 288 -13.02 -38.71 -14.76
N THR A 289 -11.77 -38.23 -14.64
CA THR A 289 -11.30 -36.83 -14.61
C THR A 289 -11.64 -36.01 -13.37
N ALA A 290 -10.81 -36.12 -12.32
CA ALA A 290 -10.78 -35.17 -11.23
C ALA A 290 -9.59 -34.21 -11.42
N ASN A 291 -9.88 -33.03 -11.98
CA ASN A 291 -8.99 -31.88 -11.98
C ASN A 291 -8.89 -31.34 -10.56
N LEU A 292 -7.69 -31.34 -9.97
CA LEU A 292 -7.41 -30.76 -8.65
C LEU A 292 -6.54 -29.52 -8.80
N ALA A 293 -7.16 -28.44 -9.27
CA ALA A 293 -6.75 -27.05 -9.06
C ALA A 293 -7.87 -26.12 -9.55
N GLU A 294 -9.02 -26.12 -8.89
CA GLU A 294 -10.07 -25.13 -9.14
C GLU A 294 -10.13 -24.15 -7.95
N THR A 295 -9.17 -23.24 -7.90
CA THR A 295 -9.27 -22.06 -7.04
C THR A 295 -10.01 -20.95 -7.80
N GLY A 296 -11.28 -20.75 -7.46
CA GLY A 296 -11.93 -19.43 -7.48
C GLY A 296 -12.09 -18.70 -8.82
N GLY A 297 -12.66 -19.34 -9.85
CA GLY A 297 -13.10 -18.67 -11.07
C GLY A 297 -14.58 -18.29 -11.02
N SER A 298 -14.91 -17.03 -10.74
CA SER A 298 -16.28 -16.52 -10.86
C SER A 298 -16.77 -16.60 -12.31
N SER A 299 -18.04 -16.95 -12.53
CA SER A 299 -18.69 -17.31 -13.80
C SER A 299 -18.80 -16.21 -14.89
N THR A 300 -17.97 -15.17 -14.86
CA THR A 300 -18.00 -14.05 -15.82
C THR A 300 -16.84 -14.06 -16.83
N THR A 301 -15.88 -14.98 -16.70
CA THR A 301 -14.66 -15.06 -17.51
C THR A 301 -14.85 -15.34 -19.01
N PRO A 302 -15.86 -16.10 -19.51
CA PRO A 302 -15.97 -16.29 -20.96
C PRO A 302 -16.43 -15.02 -21.71
N TYR A 303 -17.15 -14.11 -21.03
CA TYR A 303 -17.63 -12.87 -21.65
C TYR A 303 -16.51 -11.82 -21.85
N LEU A 304 -15.50 -11.81 -20.96
CA LEU A 304 -14.32 -10.95 -21.08
C LEU A 304 -13.37 -11.40 -22.21
N ALA A 305 -13.22 -12.72 -22.41
CA ALA A 305 -12.45 -13.25 -23.54
C ALA A 305 -13.17 -13.02 -24.89
N GLY A 306 -14.50 -13.07 -24.93
CA GLY A 306 -15.29 -12.83 -26.15
C GLY A 306 -15.31 -11.35 -26.59
N GLY A 307 -15.35 -10.40 -25.66
CA GLY A 307 -15.44 -8.97 -25.98
C GLY A 307 -14.21 -8.38 -26.69
N ALA A 308 -13.01 -8.90 -26.39
CA ALA A 308 -11.76 -8.41 -26.96
C ALA A 308 -11.61 -8.73 -28.46
N ALA A 309 -12.17 -9.84 -28.94
CA ALA A 309 -12.09 -10.24 -30.34
C ALA A 309 -12.93 -9.33 -31.26
N LEU A 310 -14.09 -8.85 -30.78
CA LEU A 310 -14.95 -7.94 -31.54
C LEU A 310 -14.31 -6.56 -31.73
N LEU A 311 -13.63 -6.04 -30.70
CA LEU A 311 -12.94 -4.74 -30.76
C LEU A 311 -11.74 -4.76 -31.73
N LEU A 312 -11.02 -5.89 -31.81
CA LEU A 312 -9.92 -6.07 -32.77
C LEU A 312 -10.43 -6.14 -34.22
N ALA A 313 -11.58 -6.77 -34.46
CA ALA A 313 -12.19 -6.82 -35.80
C ALA A 313 -12.63 -5.42 -36.29
N ILE A 314 -13.21 -4.60 -35.40
CA ILE A 314 -13.62 -3.22 -35.73
C ILE A 314 -12.39 -2.32 -35.98
N GLY A 315 -11.34 -2.45 -35.16
CA GLY A 315 -10.10 -1.70 -35.34
C GLY A 315 -9.36 -2.03 -36.65
N ALA A 316 -9.32 -3.31 -37.03
CA ALA A 316 -8.72 -3.73 -38.29
C ALA A 316 -9.50 -3.21 -39.52
N GLY A 317 -10.84 -3.18 -39.46
CA GLY A 317 -11.68 -2.63 -40.53
C GLY A 317 -11.44 -1.13 -40.80
N ALA A 318 -11.27 -0.33 -39.74
CA ALA A 318 -11.04 1.10 -39.86
C ALA A 318 -9.71 1.45 -40.56
N THR A 319 -8.65 0.68 -40.30
CA THR A 319 -7.32 0.93 -40.91
C THR A 319 -7.26 0.56 -42.39
N VAL A 320 -8.02 -0.45 -42.83
CA VAL A 320 -8.12 -0.84 -44.25
C VAL A 320 -8.91 0.20 -45.05
N VAL A 321 -10.00 0.75 -44.50
CA VAL A 321 -10.80 1.81 -45.15
C VAL A 321 -10.00 3.12 -45.25
N ALA A 322 -9.20 3.46 -44.24
CA ALA A 322 -8.32 4.63 -44.27
C ALA A 322 -7.22 4.51 -45.34
N ARG A 323 -6.62 3.32 -45.51
CA ARG A 323 -5.59 3.10 -46.55
C ARG A 323 -6.16 3.15 -47.97
N ARG A 324 -7.40 2.69 -48.20
CA ARG A 324 -8.04 2.78 -49.53
C ARG A 324 -8.38 4.20 -49.96
N ARG A 325 -8.63 5.13 -49.01
CA ARG A 325 -8.85 6.55 -49.33
C ARG A 325 -7.57 7.31 -49.65
N GLY A 326 -6.41 6.83 -49.21
CA GLY A 326 -5.11 7.44 -49.50
C GLY A 326 -4.52 7.10 -50.87
N SER A 327 -5.09 6.15 -51.63
CA SER A 327 -4.58 5.74 -52.94
C SER A 327 -5.42 6.19 -54.13
N GLN A 328 -6.37 7.12 -53.92
CA GLN A 328 -7.18 7.74 -54.99
C GLN A 328 -6.98 9.27 -55.06
N GLY A 329 -5.85 9.76 -54.53
CA GLY A 329 -5.37 11.14 -54.73
C GLY A 329 -4.21 11.16 -55.71
#